data_AF-A0A1H1PQN4-F1
#
_entry.id   AF-A0A1H1PQN4-F1
#
_cell.length_a   1.000
_cell.length_b   1.000
_cell.length_c   1.000
_cell.angle_alpha   90.00
_cell.angle_beta   90.00
_cell.angle_gamma   90.00
#
_symmetry.space_group_name_H-M   'P 1'
#
loop_
_entity.id
_entity.type
_entity.pdbx_description
1 polymer ?
#
loop_
_entity_poly.entity_id
_entity_poly.type
_entity_poly.pdbx_seq_one_letter_code
_entity_poly.pdbx_strand_id
1 'polypeptide(L)'
;MKKILLVLALALFSLNGTSQEVFKKSFWIPEKISFEDGKTILLMETNYWTKSQIDSLANSSDKEIKKIYEKKLKEIQKSYPMGKKINFYKKDSSLKTEITIKTETSIDNVFFEDLLFKMETPYVGPGFDRGNLKMKEEKVYVNPYLIMEKEISRQEERISKSIDIDEINQLLEKNDSISNSSEEESNYTRKTYYYELKNRQSIKIPFSELFISAVTLPIKYRFGSENGDIEEDFASDINVNVLFGFSLGRKKFMYRKNVDNLERETKWLMGLFIGTSSIEFNTNNTLPSLDANETFRKGVLSYGFGTGISIGKFQGTVFGGWDNAVGNQSDLWNYDNKFWIGLGLGFEIID
;
A
#
# COMPACT_ATOMS: atom_id res chain seq x y z
N MET A 1 -6.41 24.96 24.80
CA MET A 1 -5.96 23.54 24.86
C MET A 1 -7.07 22.50 24.61
N LYS A 2 -8.17 22.46 25.39
CA LYS A 2 -9.20 21.40 25.23
C LYS A 2 -9.75 21.21 23.81
N LYS A 3 -9.94 22.30 23.05
CA LYS A 3 -10.42 22.25 21.65
C LYS A 3 -9.40 21.64 20.67
N ILE A 4 -8.11 21.89 20.86
CA ILE A 4 -7.04 21.34 19.99
C ILE A 4 -6.86 19.83 20.24
N LEU A 5 -6.90 19.43 21.51
CA LEU A 5 -6.89 18.01 21.91
C LEU A 5 -8.11 17.25 21.35
N LEU A 6 -9.29 17.88 21.35
CA LEU A 6 -10.49 17.31 20.74
C LEU A 6 -10.35 17.17 19.21
N VAL A 7 -9.78 18.16 18.52
CA VAL A 7 -9.54 18.10 17.07
C VAL A 7 -8.51 17.04 16.71
N LEU A 8 -7.42 16.91 17.47
CA LEU A 8 -6.43 15.84 17.30
C LEU A 8 -7.03 14.46 17.58
N ALA A 9 -7.83 14.32 18.64
CA ALA A 9 -8.53 13.08 18.93
C ALA A 9 -9.54 12.73 17.82
N LEU A 10 -10.32 13.68 17.32
CA LEU A 10 -11.24 13.47 16.19
C LEU A 10 -10.50 13.16 14.88
N ALA A 11 -9.32 13.74 14.66
CA ALA A 11 -8.46 13.40 13.52
C ALA A 11 -7.93 11.96 13.65
N LEU A 12 -7.48 11.54 14.84
CA LEU A 12 -7.02 10.18 15.11
C LEU A 12 -8.16 9.15 15.03
N PHE A 13 -9.36 9.48 15.53
CA PHE A 13 -10.53 8.61 15.45
C PHE A 13 -11.12 8.53 14.03
N SER A 14 -11.08 9.62 13.24
CA SER A 14 -11.50 9.57 11.83
C SER A 14 -10.53 8.78 10.95
N LEU A 15 -9.26 8.66 11.35
CA LEU A 15 -8.29 7.76 10.71
C LEU A 15 -8.52 6.27 11.04
N ASN A 16 -9.20 5.95 12.15
CA ASN A 16 -9.46 4.56 12.59
C ASN A 16 -10.79 3.97 12.09
N GLY A 17 -11.67 4.78 11.48
CA GLY A 17 -13.07 4.41 11.20
C GLY A 17 -13.35 3.61 9.92
N THR A 18 -12.37 3.41 9.03
CA THR A 18 -12.58 2.60 7.82
C THR A 18 -11.40 1.67 7.61
N SER A 19 -11.57 0.40 7.96
CA SER A 19 -10.71 -0.75 7.64
C SER A 19 -9.21 -0.42 7.51
N GLN A 20 -8.49 -0.62 8.61
CA GLN A 20 -7.04 -0.79 8.68
C GLN A 20 -6.54 -1.70 7.54
N GLU A 21 -6.20 -1.14 6.38
CA GLU A 21 -5.12 -1.65 5.54
C GLU A 21 -4.56 -0.45 4.75
N VAL A 22 -3.42 0.03 5.25
CA VAL A 22 -2.35 0.69 4.50
C VAL A 22 -2.68 2.12 4.02
N PHE A 23 -2.09 3.12 4.68
CA PHE A 23 -1.87 4.43 4.06
C PHE A 23 -1.32 4.22 2.64
N LYS A 24 -1.90 4.87 1.62
CA LYS A 24 -1.74 4.56 0.17
C LYS A 24 -0.29 4.34 -0.28
N LYS A 25 0.28 3.15 -0.06
CA LYS A 25 1.55 2.71 -0.62
C LYS A 25 1.31 2.43 -2.10
N SER A 26 1.98 3.17 -2.97
CA SER A 26 1.85 3.08 -4.41
C SER A 26 3.20 2.70 -5.00
N PHE A 27 3.24 1.54 -5.66
CA PHE A 27 4.43 1.04 -6.34
C PHE A 27 4.46 1.51 -7.79
N TRP A 28 5.65 1.86 -8.28
CA TRP A 28 5.90 2.07 -9.71
C TRP A 28 6.33 0.73 -10.33
N ILE A 29 5.54 0.23 -11.28
CA ILE A 29 5.61 -1.15 -11.76
C ILE A 29 6.12 -1.14 -13.21
N PRO A 30 7.43 -1.36 -13.43
CA PRO A 30 7.99 -1.39 -14.78
C PRO A 30 7.57 -2.66 -15.53
N GLU A 31 7.34 -2.57 -16.84
CA GLU A 31 7.11 -3.76 -17.69
C GLU A 31 8.26 -4.79 -17.58
N LYS A 32 9.49 -4.31 -17.42
CA LYS A 32 10.70 -5.12 -17.40
C LYS A 32 11.65 -4.68 -16.28
N ILE A 33 12.22 -5.66 -15.58
CA ILE A 33 13.23 -5.44 -14.54
C ILE A 33 14.52 -6.12 -14.99
N SER A 34 15.57 -5.31 -15.19
CA SER A 34 16.91 -5.79 -15.56
C SER A 34 17.79 -5.96 -14.33
N PHE A 35 18.59 -7.02 -14.32
CA PHE A 35 19.56 -7.36 -13.28
C PHE A 35 20.98 -7.00 -13.72
N GLU A 36 21.88 -6.85 -12.75
CA GLU A 36 23.30 -6.55 -13.01
C GLU A 36 24.00 -7.66 -13.82
N ASP A 37 23.54 -8.90 -13.72
CA ASP A 37 24.04 -10.05 -14.49
C ASP A 37 23.44 -10.15 -15.91
N GLY A 38 22.73 -9.12 -16.36
CA GLY A 38 22.08 -9.05 -17.67
C GLY A 38 20.79 -9.84 -17.78
N LYS A 39 20.37 -10.59 -16.74
CA LYS A 39 19.07 -11.26 -16.75
C LYS A 39 17.96 -10.24 -16.64
N THR A 40 16.77 -10.63 -17.10
CA THR A 40 15.59 -9.77 -17.06
C THR A 40 14.38 -10.56 -16.59
N ILE A 41 13.52 -9.92 -15.82
CA ILE A 41 12.18 -10.43 -15.50
C ILE A 41 11.17 -9.53 -16.21
N LEU A 42 10.18 -10.15 -16.83
CA LEU A 42 9.07 -9.46 -17.48
C LEU A 42 7.86 -9.48 -16.55
N LEU A 43 7.08 -8.41 -16.59
CA LEU A 43 5.73 -8.40 -16.05
C LEU A 43 4.89 -9.36 -16.88
N MET A 44 4.28 -10.34 -16.23
CA MET A 44 3.40 -11.31 -16.86
C MET A 44 1.95 -10.85 -16.67
N GLU A 45 1.11 -11.10 -17.66
CA GLU A 45 -0.34 -10.98 -17.55
C GLU A 45 -1.01 -12.34 -17.74
N THR A 46 -2.06 -12.57 -16.96
CA THR A 46 -2.94 -13.73 -17.10
C THR A 46 -4.15 -13.33 -17.92
N ASN A 47 -4.34 -13.99 -19.06
CA ASN A 47 -5.49 -13.85 -19.92
C ASN A 47 -6.24 -15.18 -20.06
N TYR A 48 -7.51 -15.10 -20.48
CA TYR A 48 -8.29 -16.26 -20.89
C TYR A 48 -8.60 -16.14 -22.36
N TRP A 49 -8.14 -17.09 -23.17
CA TRP A 49 -8.29 -17.04 -24.61
C TRP A 49 -9.05 -18.25 -25.14
N THR A 50 -9.82 -18.04 -26.20
CA THR A 50 -10.37 -19.12 -27.02
C THR A 50 -9.28 -19.75 -27.87
N LYS A 51 -9.53 -20.96 -28.40
CA LYS A 51 -8.62 -21.57 -29.36
C LYS A 51 -8.41 -20.71 -30.60
N SER A 52 -9.46 -20.10 -31.14
CA SER A 52 -9.34 -19.19 -32.29
C SER A 52 -8.38 -18.02 -32.04
N GLN A 53 -8.39 -17.45 -30.83
CA GLN A 53 -7.42 -16.43 -30.42
C GLN A 53 -6.00 -17.00 -30.35
N ILE A 54 -5.82 -18.20 -29.80
CA ILE A 54 -4.52 -18.89 -29.75
C ILE A 54 -3.98 -19.16 -31.16
N ASP A 55 -4.83 -19.65 -32.07
CA ASP A 55 -4.45 -19.96 -33.45
C ASP A 55 -4.03 -18.70 -34.21
N SER A 56 -4.70 -17.56 -33.97
CA SER A 56 -4.29 -16.27 -34.54
C SER A 56 -2.88 -15.86 -34.08
N LEU A 57 -2.53 -16.18 -32.84
CA LEU A 57 -1.25 -15.84 -32.23
C LEU A 57 -0.13 -16.86 -32.52
N ALA A 58 -0.46 -18.11 -32.84
CA ALA A 58 0.47 -19.07 -33.40
C ALA A 58 1.03 -18.61 -34.76
N ASN A 59 0.29 -17.73 -35.44
CA ASN A 59 0.71 -17.06 -36.66
C ASN A 59 1.43 -15.72 -36.41
N SER A 60 1.70 -15.34 -35.16
CA SER A 60 2.47 -14.15 -34.80
C SER A 60 3.90 -14.23 -35.35
N SER A 61 4.44 -13.07 -35.74
CA SER A 61 5.84 -12.93 -36.17
C SER A 61 6.85 -13.05 -35.02
N ASP A 62 6.39 -12.92 -33.78
CA ASP A 62 7.23 -13.07 -32.59
C ASP A 62 7.49 -14.56 -32.26
N LYS A 63 8.76 -14.96 -32.39
CA LYS A 63 9.21 -16.34 -32.21
C LYS A 63 9.06 -16.85 -30.77
N GLU A 64 9.23 -16.00 -29.76
CA GLU A 64 9.14 -16.42 -28.36
C GLU A 64 7.69 -16.69 -27.99
N ILE A 65 6.82 -15.75 -28.36
CA ILE A 65 5.38 -15.83 -28.22
C ILE A 65 4.85 -17.12 -28.89
N LYS A 66 5.22 -17.37 -30.14
CA LYS A 66 4.83 -18.59 -30.87
C LYS A 66 5.25 -19.87 -30.16
N LYS A 67 6.48 -19.94 -29.65
CA LYS A 67 7.01 -21.13 -28.95
C LYS A 67 6.24 -21.44 -27.66
N ILE A 68 5.83 -20.40 -26.92
CA ILE A 68 5.00 -20.55 -25.71
C ILE A 68 3.65 -21.18 -26.07
N TYR A 69 3.03 -20.77 -27.18
CA TYR A 69 1.74 -21.29 -27.62
C TYR A 69 1.78 -22.73 -28.09
N GLU A 70 2.73 -23.08 -28.96
CA GLU A 70 2.84 -24.45 -29.47
C GLU A 70 3.04 -25.46 -28.33
N LYS A 71 3.81 -25.08 -27.29
CA LYS A 71 3.97 -25.89 -26.09
C LYS A 71 2.65 -26.06 -25.35
N LYS A 72 1.90 -24.97 -25.15
CA LYS A 72 0.64 -25.00 -24.40
C LYS A 72 -0.45 -25.80 -25.11
N LEU A 73 -0.55 -25.65 -26.43
CA LEU A 73 -1.48 -26.44 -27.25
C LEU A 73 -1.22 -27.95 -27.10
N LYS A 74 0.05 -28.36 -27.12
CA LYS A 74 0.43 -29.77 -26.88
C LYS A 74 0.06 -30.26 -25.48
N GLU A 75 0.22 -29.44 -24.44
CA GLU A 75 -0.20 -29.77 -23.07
C GLU A 75 -1.72 -29.96 -22.97
N ILE A 76 -2.49 -29.09 -23.63
CA ILE A 76 -3.95 -29.15 -23.70
C ILE A 76 -4.40 -30.43 -24.41
N GLN A 77 -3.88 -30.69 -25.61
CA GLN A 77 -4.22 -31.88 -26.39
C GLN A 77 -3.85 -33.19 -25.68
N LYS A 78 -2.78 -33.17 -24.87
CA LYS A 78 -2.40 -34.29 -24.01
C LYS A 78 -3.41 -34.51 -22.87
N SER A 79 -3.94 -33.43 -22.30
CA SER A 79 -4.91 -33.46 -21.20
C SER A 79 -6.32 -33.79 -21.68
N TYR A 80 -6.65 -33.39 -22.91
CA TYR A 80 -7.93 -33.57 -23.57
C TYR A 80 -7.73 -34.26 -24.93
N PRO A 81 -7.60 -35.60 -24.97
CA PRO A 81 -7.37 -36.32 -26.21
C PRO A 81 -8.62 -36.32 -27.10
N MET A 82 -8.45 -36.03 -28.39
CA MET A 82 -9.53 -36.02 -29.38
C MET A 82 -10.33 -37.33 -29.38
N GLY A 83 -11.65 -37.22 -29.45
CA GLY A 83 -12.59 -38.35 -29.48
C GLY A 83 -12.88 -39.00 -28.13
N LYS A 84 -12.22 -38.57 -27.03
CA LYS A 84 -12.60 -39.02 -25.69
C LYS A 84 -13.82 -38.26 -25.20
N LYS A 85 -14.63 -38.92 -24.38
CA LYS A 85 -15.75 -38.28 -23.70
C LYS A 85 -15.35 -37.82 -22.32
N ILE A 86 -15.84 -36.65 -21.92
CA ILE A 86 -15.66 -36.10 -20.57
C ILE A 86 -17.01 -35.77 -19.97
N ASN A 87 -17.09 -35.91 -18.64
CA ASN A 87 -18.26 -35.52 -17.87
C ASN A 87 -17.95 -34.19 -17.19
N PHE A 88 -18.82 -33.20 -17.38
CA PHE A 88 -18.80 -31.96 -16.59
C PHE A 88 -20.12 -31.77 -15.86
N TYR A 89 -20.02 -31.04 -14.76
CA TYR A 89 -21.13 -30.68 -13.91
C TYR A 89 -21.45 -29.21 -14.17
N LYS A 90 -22.63 -28.95 -14.76
CA LYS A 90 -23.12 -27.58 -14.96
C LYS A 90 -24.11 -27.27 -13.84
N LYS A 91 -23.90 -26.16 -13.13
CA LYS A 91 -24.93 -25.56 -12.28
C LYS A 91 -25.91 -24.85 -13.18
N ASP A 92 -27.19 -25.20 -13.07
CA ASP A 92 -28.27 -24.51 -13.77
C ASP A 92 -28.94 -23.51 -12.82
N SER A 93 -28.61 -22.23 -12.98
CA SER A 93 -29.15 -21.14 -12.17
C SER A 93 -30.55 -20.71 -12.59
N SER A 94 -31.13 -21.28 -13.65
CA SER A 94 -32.50 -20.96 -14.09
C SER A 94 -33.58 -21.54 -13.18
N LEU A 95 -33.21 -22.48 -12.30
CA LEU A 95 -34.08 -23.11 -11.32
C LEU A 95 -33.87 -22.48 -9.94
N LYS A 96 -34.95 -22.32 -9.15
CA LYS A 96 -34.89 -21.83 -7.76
C LYS A 96 -34.03 -22.69 -6.83
N THR A 97 -33.64 -23.88 -7.27
CA THR A 97 -32.77 -24.82 -6.55
C THR A 97 -31.54 -25.10 -7.40
N GLU A 98 -30.34 -25.01 -6.83
CA GLU A 98 -29.10 -25.37 -7.54
C GLU A 98 -29.12 -26.86 -7.92
N ILE A 99 -29.41 -27.16 -9.18
CA ILE A 99 -29.28 -28.53 -9.70
C ILE A 99 -27.93 -28.65 -10.41
N THR A 100 -27.21 -29.72 -10.08
CA THR A 100 -25.97 -30.08 -10.74
C THR A 100 -26.27 -31.11 -11.82
N ILE A 101 -26.27 -30.68 -13.09
CA ILE A 101 -26.53 -31.57 -14.23
C ILE A 101 -25.20 -32.18 -14.70
N LYS A 102 -25.14 -33.51 -14.78
CA LYS A 102 -24.01 -34.23 -15.36
C LYS A 102 -24.23 -34.32 -16.88
N THR A 103 -23.39 -33.63 -17.63
CA THR A 103 -23.40 -33.65 -19.09
C THR A 103 -22.16 -34.39 -19.59
N GLU A 104 -22.36 -35.32 -20.52
CA GLU A 104 -21.28 -35.98 -21.25
C GLU A 104 -21.06 -35.24 -22.56
N THR A 105 -19.84 -34.78 -22.85
CA THR A 105 -19.48 -34.23 -24.15
C THR A 105 -18.29 -34.95 -24.75
N SER A 106 -18.26 -35.04 -26.07
CA SER A 106 -17.10 -35.54 -26.80
C SER A 106 -16.07 -34.42 -26.95
N ILE A 107 -14.79 -34.73 -26.74
CA ILE A 107 -13.68 -33.84 -27.05
C ILE A 107 -13.54 -33.84 -28.58
N ASP A 108 -14.13 -32.84 -29.22
CA ASP A 108 -14.05 -32.60 -30.66
C ASP A 108 -13.54 -31.17 -30.95
N ASN A 109 -13.61 -30.74 -32.21
CA ASN A 109 -13.15 -29.39 -32.57
C ASN A 109 -14.00 -28.30 -31.91
N VAL A 110 -15.32 -28.51 -31.80
CA VAL A 110 -16.24 -27.55 -31.20
C VAL A 110 -15.94 -27.38 -29.72
N PHE A 111 -15.67 -28.49 -29.02
CA PHE A 111 -15.22 -28.46 -27.63
C PHE A 111 -14.00 -27.55 -27.42
N PHE A 112 -13.03 -27.57 -28.34
CA PHE A 112 -11.86 -26.71 -28.22
C PHE A 112 -12.13 -25.25 -28.59
N GLU A 113 -13.06 -24.95 -29.49
CA GLU A 113 -13.42 -23.56 -29.83
C GLU A 113 -14.01 -22.82 -28.61
N ASP A 114 -14.85 -23.51 -27.85
CA ASP A 114 -15.55 -22.94 -26.68
C ASP A 114 -14.69 -22.95 -25.39
N LEU A 115 -13.56 -23.66 -25.40
CA LEU A 115 -12.72 -23.80 -24.22
C LEU A 115 -11.89 -22.52 -24.01
N LEU A 116 -12.06 -21.91 -22.83
CA LEU A 116 -11.22 -20.80 -22.39
C LEU A 116 -9.94 -21.32 -21.74
N PHE A 117 -8.80 -20.94 -22.33
CA PHE A 117 -7.49 -21.31 -21.85
C PHE A 117 -6.89 -20.19 -21.04
N LYS A 118 -6.51 -20.50 -19.79
CA LYS A 118 -5.68 -19.61 -18.99
C LYS A 118 -4.27 -19.55 -19.60
N MET A 119 -3.92 -18.38 -20.10
CA MET A 119 -2.64 -18.07 -20.72
C MET A 119 -1.87 -17.09 -19.86
N GLU A 120 -0.59 -17.37 -19.67
CA GLU A 120 0.36 -16.48 -18.99
C GLU A 120 1.33 -15.94 -20.04
N THR A 121 1.24 -14.65 -20.35
CA THR A 121 2.02 -14.01 -21.41
C THR A 121 2.75 -12.79 -20.88
N PRO A 122 3.90 -12.41 -21.46
CA PRO A 122 4.51 -11.11 -21.15
C PRO A 122 3.51 -10.00 -21.41
N TYR A 123 3.36 -9.08 -20.45
CA TYR A 123 2.65 -7.84 -20.63
C TYR A 123 3.40 -6.98 -21.64
N VAL A 124 2.66 -6.42 -22.61
CA VAL A 124 3.20 -5.51 -23.62
C VAL A 124 2.54 -4.15 -23.40
N GLY A 125 3.31 -3.19 -22.87
CA GLY A 125 2.81 -1.86 -22.55
C GLY A 125 3.75 -1.04 -21.67
N PRO A 126 3.44 0.25 -21.39
CA PRO A 126 4.36 1.18 -20.72
C PRO A 126 4.65 0.91 -19.23
N GLY A 127 4.28 -0.27 -18.70
CA GLY A 127 4.20 -0.54 -17.27
C GLY A 127 3.02 0.18 -16.61
N PHE A 128 2.93 0.08 -15.28
CA PHE A 128 1.93 0.80 -14.51
C PHE A 128 2.61 1.85 -13.63
N ASP A 129 2.15 3.09 -13.74
CA ASP A 129 2.67 4.18 -12.91
C ASP A 129 2.42 3.93 -11.42
N ARG A 130 1.29 3.26 -11.11
CA ARG A 130 0.82 3.00 -9.76
C ARG A 130 0.12 1.64 -9.68
N GLY A 131 0.38 0.92 -8.61
CA GLY A 131 -0.36 -0.28 -8.25
C GLY A 131 0.07 -0.83 -6.90
N ASN A 132 -0.63 -1.86 -6.44
CA ASN A 132 -0.33 -2.59 -5.22
C ASN A 132 0.38 -3.89 -5.54
N LEU A 133 1.23 -4.33 -4.62
CA LEU A 133 2.00 -5.56 -4.74
C LEU A 133 1.69 -6.51 -3.60
N LYS A 134 1.59 -7.80 -3.92
CA LYS A 134 1.50 -8.87 -2.92
C LYS A 134 2.36 -10.05 -3.35
N MET A 135 3.28 -10.47 -2.48
CA MET A 135 4.06 -11.67 -2.72
C MET A 135 3.29 -12.90 -2.25
N LYS A 136 3.21 -13.92 -3.10
CA LYS A 136 2.69 -15.24 -2.74
C LYS A 136 3.46 -16.28 -3.53
N GLU A 137 4.04 -17.24 -2.81
CA GLU A 137 4.92 -18.27 -3.41
C GLU A 137 6.05 -17.61 -4.22
N GLU A 138 6.26 -18.02 -5.46
CA GLU A 138 7.24 -17.44 -6.39
C GLU A 138 6.76 -16.19 -7.14
N LYS A 139 5.51 -15.76 -6.94
CA LYS A 139 4.91 -14.67 -7.70
C LYS A 139 4.78 -13.39 -6.85
N VAL A 140 5.18 -12.27 -7.43
CA VAL A 140 4.86 -10.92 -6.91
C VAL A 140 3.70 -10.40 -7.74
N TYR A 141 2.50 -10.57 -7.21
CA TYR A 141 1.26 -10.14 -7.86
C TYR A 141 1.15 -8.63 -7.87
N VAL A 142 0.71 -8.11 -9.00
CA VAL A 142 0.50 -6.71 -9.31
C VAL A 142 -0.99 -6.49 -9.49
N ASN A 143 -1.56 -5.59 -8.69
CA ASN A 143 -2.92 -5.10 -8.90
C ASN A 143 -2.86 -3.60 -9.24
N PRO A 144 -3.00 -3.24 -10.52
CA PRO A 144 -2.97 -1.84 -10.95
C PRO A 144 -4.30 -1.11 -10.68
N TYR A 145 -5.37 -1.83 -10.31
CA TYR A 145 -6.74 -1.31 -10.26
C TYR A 145 -7.29 -1.08 -8.84
N LEU A 146 -6.56 -1.44 -7.79
CA LEU A 146 -7.02 -1.27 -6.39
C LEU A 146 -7.38 0.19 -6.01
N ILE A 147 -6.93 1.18 -6.79
CA ILE A 147 -7.34 2.58 -6.60
C ILE A 147 -8.80 2.80 -7.06
N MET A 148 -9.22 2.18 -8.18
CA MET A 148 -10.55 2.42 -8.77
C MET A 148 -11.66 1.62 -8.09
N GLU A 149 -11.41 0.39 -7.65
CA GLU A 149 -12.44 -0.46 -7.06
C GLU A 149 -12.98 0.08 -5.73
N LYS A 150 -12.13 0.78 -4.97
CA LYS A 150 -12.52 1.47 -3.73
C LYS A 150 -13.30 2.77 -4.00
N GLU A 151 -13.12 3.39 -5.16
CA GLU A 151 -13.89 4.57 -5.59
C GLU A 151 -15.26 4.16 -6.12
N ILE A 152 -15.33 3.07 -6.89
CA ILE A 152 -16.59 2.46 -7.37
C ILE A 152 -17.46 2.04 -6.19
N SER A 153 -16.93 1.25 -5.26
CA SER A 153 -17.68 0.83 -4.05
C SER A 153 -18.12 2.01 -3.17
N ARG A 154 -17.32 3.09 -3.07
CA ARG A 154 -17.72 4.32 -2.37
C ARG A 154 -18.78 5.12 -3.12
N GLN A 155 -18.75 5.12 -4.45
CA GLN A 155 -19.79 5.73 -5.26
C GLN A 155 -21.09 4.94 -5.15
N GLU A 156 -21.04 3.61 -5.24
CA GLU A 156 -22.17 2.72 -5.02
C GLU A 156 -22.76 2.90 -3.61
N GLU A 157 -21.94 2.99 -2.56
CA GLU A 157 -22.41 3.25 -1.20
C GLU A 157 -23.08 4.64 -1.07
N ARG A 158 -22.52 5.68 -1.73
CA ARG A 158 -23.12 7.02 -1.75
C ARG A 158 -24.44 7.04 -2.52
N ILE A 159 -24.50 6.35 -3.66
CA ILE A 159 -25.69 6.21 -4.50
C ILE A 159 -26.77 5.48 -3.71
N SER A 160 -26.44 4.37 -3.02
CA SER A 160 -27.36 3.61 -2.18
C SER A 160 -27.92 4.40 -0.98
N LYS A 161 -27.18 5.42 -0.50
CA LYS A 161 -27.62 6.32 0.57
C LYS A 161 -28.40 7.53 0.06
N SER A 162 -28.26 7.89 -1.22
CA SER A 162 -28.92 9.05 -1.81
C SER A 162 -30.20 8.73 -2.57
N ILE A 163 -30.42 7.46 -2.91
CA ILE A 163 -31.64 7.01 -3.59
C ILE A 163 -32.56 6.37 -2.55
N ASP A 164 -33.80 6.86 -2.48
CA ASP A 164 -34.83 6.31 -1.61
C ASP A 164 -35.13 4.88 -2.04
N ILE A 165 -34.94 3.91 -1.15
CA ILE A 165 -35.09 2.48 -1.43
C ILE A 165 -36.52 2.18 -1.92
N ASP A 166 -37.49 2.98 -1.49
CA ASP A 166 -38.89 2.87 -1.92
C ASP A 166 -39.12 3.31 -3.38
N GLU A 167 -38.31 4.25 -3.89
CA GLU A 167 -38.37 4.69 -5.30
C GLU A 167 -37.74 3.64 -6.24
N ILE A 168 -36.69 2.95 -5.78
CA ILE A 168 -36.07 1.82 -6.50
C ILE A 168 -37.04 0.63 -6.57
N ASN A 169 -37.70 0.29 -5.45
CA ASN A 169 -38.63 -0.84 -5.43
C ASN A 169 -39.84 -0.61 -6.37
N GLN A 170 -40.36 0.63 -6.45
CA GLN A 170 -41.40 0.98 -7.43
C GLN A 170 -40.91 0.91 -8.90
N LEU A 171 -39.63 1.18 -9.16
CA LEU A 171 -39.03 1.06 -10.49
C LEU A 171 -38.70 -0.40 -10.85
N LEU A 172 -38.33 -1.23 -9.87
CA LEU A 172 -38.05 -2.65 -10.04
C LEU A 172 -39.33 -3.48 -10.27
N GLU A 173 -40.41 -3.21 -9.54
CA GLU A 173 -41.72 -3.85 -9.78
C GLU A 173 -42.29 -3.55 -11.18
N LYS A 174 -41.86 -2.44 -11.80
CA LYS A 174 -42.24 -2.06 -13.17
C LYS A 174 -41.37 -2.71 -14.25
N ASN A 175 -40.23 -3.30 -13.88
CA ASN A 175 -39.21 -3.85 -14.79
C ASN A 175 -38.96 -5.36 -14.65
N ASP A 176 -39.79 -6.09 -13.90
CA ASP A 176 -39.72 -7.55 -13.69
C ASP A 176 -39.82 -8.44 -14.96
N SER A 177 -39.78 -7.85 -16.16
CA SER A 177 -39.61 -8.54 -17.44
C SER A 177 -38.21 -8.38 -18.08
N ILE A 178 -37.26 -7.70 -17.43
CA ILE A 178 -35.86 -7.60 -17.90
C ILE A 178 -34.94 -8.21 -16.86
N SER A 179 -34.68 -9.49 -17.12
CA SER A 179 -33.86 -10.47 -16.41
C SER A 179 -32.55 -9.97 -15.77
N ASN A 180 -32.41 -10.37 -14.51
CA ASN A 180 -31.21 -10.59 -13.69
C ASN A 180 -30.03 -11.30 -14.40
N SER A 181 -29.32 -10.65 -15.33
CA SER A 181 -28.18 -11.29 -16.02
C SER A 181 -26.85 -10.51 -16.04
N SER A 182 -26.64 -9.48 -15.22
CA SER A 182 -25.47 -8.59 -15.42
C SER A 182 -24.40 -8.56 -14.32
N GLU A 183 -24.65 -9.07 -13.11
CA GLU A 183 -23.63 -8.96 -12.04
C GLU A 183 -22.64 -10.13 -11.97
N GLU A 184 -23.04 -11.36 -12.29
CA GLU A 184 -22.12 -12.51 -12.25
C GLU A 184 -21.17 -12.61 -13.46
N GLU A 185 -21.52 -12.03 -14.62
CA GLU A 185 -20.66 -12.07 -15.82
C GLU A 185 -19.50 -11.06 -15.82
N SER A 186 -19.55 -10.01 -14.98
CA SER A 186 -18.44 -9.03 -14.89
C SER A 186 -17.22 -9.54 -14.11
N ASN A 187 -17.34 -10.67 -13.40
CA ASN A 187 -16.24 -11.31 -12.67
C ASN A 187 -15.29 -12.12 -13.56
N TYR A 188 -15.69 -12.41 -14.81
CA TYR A 188 -14.80 -12.92 -15.85
C TYR A 188 -14.25 -11.70 -16.60
N THR A 189 -13.13 -11.10 -16.20
CA THR A 189 -11.82 -11.39 -16.82
C THR A 189 -10.79 -10.36 -16.29
N ARG A 190 -10.80 -10.07 -14.99
CA ARG A 190 -9.78 -9.14 -14.47
C ARG A 190 -8.39 -9.73 -14.68
N LYS A 191 -7.66 -9.13 -15.61
CA LYS A 191 -6.28 -9.50 -15.93
C LYS A 191 -5.47 -9.47 -14.64
N THR A 192 -4.79 -10.58 -14.37
CA THR A 192 -3.90 -10.68 -13.21
C THR A 192 -2.48 -10.45 -13.70
N TYR A 193 -1.79 -9.49 -13.09
CA TYR A 193 -0.40 -9.18 -13.42
C TYR A 193 0.53 -9.72 -12.34
N TYR A 194 1.73 -10.18 -12.70
CA TYR A 194 2.72 -10.62 -11.73
C TYR A 194 4.15 -10.68 -12.28
N TYR A 195 5.14 -10.65 -11.39
CA TYR A 195 6.51 -11.07 -11.68
C TYR A 195 6.76 -12.46 -11.10
N GLU A 196 7.43 -13.34 -11.85
CA GLU A 196 7.81 -14.67 -11.36
C GLU A 196 9.30 -14.68 -10.98
N LEU A 197 9.58 -15.15 -9.76
CA LEU A 197 10.92 -15.17 -9.18
C LEU A 197 11.44 -16.60 -9.07
N LYS A 198 12.68 -16.83 -9.51
CA LYS A 198 13.40 -18.08 -9.24
C LYS A 198 13.83 -18.14 -7.77
N ASN A 199 14.15 -19.34 -7.27
CA ASN A 199 14.64 -19.51 -5.91
C ASN A 199 15.86 -18.61 -5.66
N ARG A 200 15.84 -17.84 -4.56
CA ARG A 200 16.83 -16.81 -4.17
C ARG A 200 16.95 -15.62 -5.11
N GLN A 201 16.06 -15.48 -6.09
CA GLN A 201 15.97 -14.27 -6.90
C GLN A 201 15.22 -13.19 -6.13
N SER A 202 15.63 -11.93 -6.33
CA SER A 202 14.96 -10.80 -5.70
C SER A 202 14.74 -9.64 -6.65
N ILE A 203 13.58 -9.01 -6.59
CA ILE A 203 13.28 -7.76 -7.29
C ILE A 203 13.19 -6.61 -6.29
N LYS A 204 13.55 -5.41 -6.73
CA LYS A 204 13.39 -4.17 -5.96
C LYS A 204 12.43 -3.26 -6.70
N ILE A 205 11.26 -2.99 -6.11
CA ILE A 205 10.25 -2.13 -6.73
C ILE A 205 10.20 -0.81 -5.96
N PRO A 206 10.39 0.34 -6.63
CA PRO A 206 10.24 1.63 -5.98
C PRO A 206 8.79 1.92 -5.64
N PHE A 207 8.58 2.63 -4.53
CA PHE A 207 7.26 3.02 -4.05
C PHE A 207 7.26 4.41 -3.44
N SER A 208 6.06 4.93 -3.27
CA SER A 208 5.76 6.12 -2.50
C SER A 208 4.61 5.84 -1.54
N GLU A 209 4.60 6.45 -0.37
CA GLU A 209 3.50 6.29 0.59
C GLU A 209 3.35 7.55 1.46
N LEU A 210 2.16 7.71 2.02
CA LEU A 210 1.96 8.57 3.18
C LEU A 210 2.21 7.72 4.43
N PHE A 211 2.82 8.30 5.45
CA PHE A 211 3.12 7.57 6.67
C PHE A 211 2.77 8.38 7.92
N ILE A 212 2.55 7.65 9.02
CA ILE A 212 2.47 8.16 10.38
C ILE A 212 3.35 7.27 11.26
N SER A 213 4.22 7.85 12.06
CA SER A 213 5.19 7.13 12.87
C SER A 213 5.38 7.76 14.23
N ALA A 214 5.58 6.92 15.24
CA ALA A 214 5.99 7.38 16.57
C ALA A 214 7.52 7.51 16.61
N VAL A 215 7.98 8.68 17.05
CA VAL A 215 9.40 9.01 17.09
C VAL A 215 9.77 9.60 18.45
N THR A 216 10.96 9.22 18.91
CA THR A 216 11.61 9.80 20.08
C THR A 216 12.73 10.71 19.62
N LEU A 217 12.97 11.81 20.32
CA LEU A 217 14.05 12.78 20.07
C LEU A 217 15.01 12.76 21.27
N PRO A 218 15.88 11.73 21.39
CA PRO A 218 16.81 11.61 22.50
C PRO A 218 17.88 12.70 22.52
N ILE A 219 18.06 13.46 21.44
CA ILE A 219 19.03 14.55 21.37
C ILE A 219 18.35 15.75 20.71
N LYS A 220 18.30 16.87 21.44
CA LYS A 220 17.95 18.18 20.91
C LYS A 220 19.08 19.17 21.23
N TYR A 221 19.45 19.95 20.24
CA TYR A 221 20.38 21.05 20.34
C TYR A 221 19.64 22.37 20.13
N ARG A 222 19.70 23.25 21.12
CA ARG A 222 19.10 24.58 21.10
C ARG A 222 20.21 25.62 20.97
N PHE A 223 20.06 26.50 19.99
CA PHE A 223 21.02 27.55 19.74
C PHE A 223 20.93 28.63 20.83
N GLY A 224 22.10 29.10 21.28
CA GLY A 224 22.21 30.27 22.13
C GLY A 224 21.96 31.58 21.36
N SER A 225 21.98 32.69 22.08
CA SER A 225 21.89 34.05 21.49
C SER A 225 23.28 34.64 21.28
N GLU A 226 23.48 35.37 20.18
CA GLU A 226 24.74 36.08 19.88
C GLU A 226 25.13 37.11 20.96
N ASN A 227 24.14 37.66 21.67
CA ASN A 227 24.37 38.63 22.75
C ASN A 227 24.88 37.97 24.04
N GLY A 228 24.93 36.63 24.11
CA GLY A 228 25.34 35.87 25.29
C GLY A 228 24.25 35.72 26.36
N ASP A 229 23.07 36.27 26.14
CA ASP A 229 21.94 36.22 27.10
C ASP A 229 21.32 34.81 27.24
N ILE A 230 21.59 33.92 26.28
CA ILE A 230 21.07 32.55 26.24
C ILE A 230 22.23 31.63 25.85
N GLU A 231 22.58 30.69 26.73
CA GLU A 231 23.61 29.68 26.48
C GLU A 231 23.13 28.63 25.46
N GLU A 232 24.03 27.80 24.95
CA GLU A 232 23.65 26.64 24.13
C GLU A 232 23.19 25.49 25.04
N ASP A 233 22.15 24.75 24.64
CA ASP A 233 21.58 23.66 25.44
C ASP A 233 21.50 22.35 24.67
N PHE A 234 21.92 21.27 25.33
CA PHE A 234 21.83 19.90 24.87
C PHE A 234 20.87 19.13 25.78
N ALA A 235 19.65 18.92 25.29
CA ALA A 235 18.66 18.15 26.03
C ALA A 235 18.65 16.69 25.59
N SER A 236 18.74 15.79 26.57
CA SER A 236 18.60 14.35 26.39
C SER A 236 17.42 13.81 27.19
N ASP A 237 16.22 14.01 26.66
CA ASP A 237 14.98 13.55 27.30
C ASP A 237 14.23 12.57 26.43
N ILE A 238 13.60 11.58 27.05
CA ILE A 238 12.67 10.69 26.37
C ILE A 238 11.38 11.45 26.13
N ASN A 239 11.12 11.80 24.88
CA ASN A 239 9.87 12.39 24.43
C ASN A 239 9.18 11.46 23.43
N VAL A 240 7.85 11.55 23.36
CA VAL A 240 7.05 10.80 22.39
C VAL A 240 6.43 11.82 21.45
N ASN A 241 6.78 11.70 20.18
CA ASN A 241 6.28 12.58 19.12
C ASN A 241 5.64 11.73 18.03
N VAL A 242 4.75 12.36 17.27
CA VAL A 242 4.14 11.80 16.09
C VAL A 242 4.69 12.53 14.89
N LEU A 243 5.31 11.79 13.97
CA LEU A 243 5.78 12.27 12.67
C LEU A 243 4.81 11.77 11.59
N PHE A 244 4.29 12.67 10.77
CA PHE A 244 3.46 12.31 9.63
C PHE A 244 3.98 13.00 8.37
N GLY A 245 3.90 12.32 7.23
CA GLY A 245 4.46 12.86 6.01
C GLY A 245 4.43 11.91 4.83
N PHE A 246 5.41 12.08 3.96
CA PHE A 246 5.57 11.33 2.73
C PHE A 246 6.91 10.62 2.69
N SER A 247 6.94 9.41 2.16
CA SER A 247 8.16 8.64 1.99
C SER A 247 8.31 8.10 0.58
N LEU A 248 9.56 7.99 0.15
CA LEU A 248 9.99 7.43 -1.12
C LEU A 248 10.93 6.27 -0.83
N GLY A 249 10.63 5.09 -1.36
CA GLY A 249 11.37 3.90 -0.98
C GLY A 249 11.49 2.86 -2.08
N ARG A 250 12.13 1.75 -1.71
CA ARG A 250 12.21 0.53 -2.51
C ARG A 250 11.86 -0.65 -1.63
N LYS A 251 10.97 -1.50 -2.11
CA LYS A 251 10.62 -2.79 -1.49
C LYS A 251 11.31 -3.92 -2.22
N LYS A 252 12.10 -4.70 -1.50
CA LYS A 252 12.75 -5.90 -2.00
C LYS A 252 11.87 -7.11 -1.70
N PHE A 253 11.50 -7.83 -2.75
CA PHE A 253 10.83 -9.13 -2.66
C PHE A 253 11.84 -10.22 -3.03
N MET A 254 12.00 -11.24 -2.18
CA MET A 254 12.89 -12.37 -2.45
C MET A 254 12.14 -13.69 -2.23
N TYR A 255 12.07 -14.49 -3.30
CA TYR A 255 11.53 -15.84 -3.23
C TYR A 255 12.56 -16.80 -2.67
N ARG A 256 12.14 -17.65 -1.73
CA ARG A 256 12.97 -18.72 -1.17
C ARG A 256 12.17 -20.00 -1.15
N LYS A 257 12.63 -21.02 -1.88
CA LYS A 257 11.97 -22.32 -1.93
C LYS A 257 12.07 -23.02 -0.58
N ASN A 258 10.97 -23.60 -0.11
CA ASN A 258 10.85 -24.37 1.15
C ASN A 258 11.09 -23.58 2.45
N VAL A 259 11.13 -22.25 2.40
CA VAL A 259 11.15 -21.37 3.57
C VAL A 259 10.34 -20.11 3.26
N ASP A 260 10.03 -19.30 4.27
CA ASP A 260 9.22 -18.11 4.04
C ASP A 260 9.90 -17.13 3.09
N ASN A 261 9.11 -16.38 2.34
CA ASN A 261 9.60 -15.29 1.51
C ASN A 261 10.18 -14.17 2.37
N LEU A 262 11.14 -13.43 1.81
CA LEU A 262 11.72 -12.28 2.50
C LEU A 262 11.28 -10.99 1.81
N GLU A 263 10.61 -10.14 2.58
CA GLU A 263 10.29 -8.77 2.20
C GLU A 263 11.13 -7.81 3.05
N ARG A 264 11.74 -6.80 2.40
CA ARG A 264 12.49 -5.76 3.10
C ARG A 264 12.25 -4.42 2.45
N GLU A 265 12.01 -3.40 3.27
CA GLU A 265 11.76 -2.03 2.82
C GLU A 265 12.90 -1.11 3.25
N THR A 266 13.21 -0.15 2.38
CA THR A 266 14.12 0.95 2.69
C THR A 266 13.54 2.21 2.07
N LYS A 267 13.34 3.25 2.89
CA LYS A 267 12.64 4.46 2.46
C LYS A 267 13.28 5.71 3.06
N TRP A 268 13.28 6.78 2.29
CA TRP A 268 13.56 8.14 2.74
C TRP A 268 12.26 8.75 3.24
N LEU A 269 12.32 9.42 4.39
CA LEU A 269 11.18 10.03 5.07
C LEU A 269 11.29 11.55 5.01
N MET A 270 10.16 12.22 4.80
CA MET A 270 10.06 13.67 4.99
C MET A 270 8.66 13.99 5.52
N GLY A 271 8.58 14.79 6.59
CA GLY A 271 7.29 15.06 7.21
C GLY A 271 7.31 16.19 8.23
N LEU A 272 6.13 16.43 8.79
CA LEU A 272 5.89 17.32 9.91
C LEU A 272 5.74 16.49 11.17
N PHE A 273 6.22 17.00 12.30
CA PHE A 273 6.02 16.34 13.58
C PHE A 273 5.34 17.26 14.58
N ILE A 274 4.66 16.62 15.52
CA ILE A 274 4.12 17.24 16.72
C ILE A 274 4.40 16.29 17.88
N GLY A 275 4.80 16.84 19.02
CA GLY A 275 5.04 16.03 20.20
C GLY A 275 5.02 16.84 21.46
N THR A 276 5.08 16.13 22.57
CA THR A 276 5.09 16.75 23.90
C THR A 276 6.28 16.23 24.67
N SER A 277 6.92 17.12 25.42
CA SER A 277 7.99 16.79 26.33
C SER A 277 7.79 17.53 27.65
N SER A 278 8.68 17.30 28.59
CA SER A 278 8.71 18.04 29.83
C SER A 278 10.13 18.57 30.03
N ILE A 279 10.26 19.84 30.41
CA ILE A 279 11.56 20.44 30.72
C ILE A 279 11.55 21.00 32.13
N GLU A 280 12.71 20.95 32.76
CA GLU A 280 12.95 21.54 34.08
C GLU A 280 13.52 22.94 33.92
N PHE A 281 12.79 23.93 34.45
CA PHE A 281 13.21 25.32 34.49
C PHE A 281 14.17 25.46 35.67
N ASN A 282 15.31 26.10 35.43
CA ASN A 282 16.38 26.34 36.39
C ASN A 282 17.02 27.71 36.13
N THR A 283 18.03 28.05 36.91
CA THR A 283 18.74 29.34 36.85
C THR A 283 19.40 29.63 35.51
N ASN A 284 19.76 28.61 34.74
CA ASN A 284 20.55 28.73 33.52
C ASN A 284 19.68 28.83 32.25
N ASN A 285 18.40 28.43 32.34
CA ASN A 285 17.50 28.39 31.19
C ASN A 285 16.24 29.27 31.36
N THR A 286 16.22 30.19 32.32
CA THR A 286 15.09 31.11 32.57
C THR A 286 15.47 32.59 32.64
N LEU A 287 14.52 33.45 32.28
CA LEU A 287 14.61 34.91 32.36
C LEU A 287 13.32 35.52 32.97
N PRO A 288 13.42 36.25 34.11
CA PRO A 288 14.61 36.40 34.95
C PRO A 288 15.09 35.05 35.52
N SER A 289 16.39 34.97 35.81
CA SER A 289 16.99 33.77 36.42
C SER A 289 16.31 33.47 37.75
N LEU A 290 15.91 32.21 37.94
CA LEU A 290 15.34 31.72 39.19
C LEU A 290 16.36 31.72 40.33
N ASP A 291 15.90 31.61 41.58
CA ASP A 291 16.79 31.37 42.71
C ASP A 291 17.52 30.02 42.55
N ALA A 292 18.75 29.91 43.04
CA ALA A 292 19.63 28.73 42.84
C ALA A 292 19.02 27.38 43.26
N ASN A 293 18.02 27.39 44.14
CA ASN A 293 17.34 26.19 44.64
C ASN A 293 15.92 26.01 44.06
N GLU A 294 15.47 26.94 43.22
CA GLU A 294 14.14 26.87 42.61
C GLU A 294 14.21 26.17 41.25
N THR A 295 13.60 25.00 41.19
CA THR A 295 13.37 24.27 39.95
C THR A 295 11.89 23.93 39.83
N PHE A 296 11.32 24.10 38.65
CA PHE A 296 9.98 23.60 38.39
C PHE A 296 9.86 23.02 36.98
N ARG A 297 9.00 22.02 36.85
CA ARG A 297 8.82 21.28 35.61
C ARG A 297 7.65 21.84 34.82
N LYS A 298 7.84 22.09 33.52
CA LYS A 298 6.78 22.51 32.60
C LYS A 298 6.60 21.51 31.47
N GLY A 299 5.37 21.43 30.97
CA GLY A 299 5.07 20.74 29.72
C GLY A 299 5.47 21.61 28.54
N VAL A 300 6.00 20.98 27.49
CA VAL A 300 6.44 21.63 26.26
C VAL A 300 5.74 20.98 25.09
N LEU A 301 5.15 21.80 24.22
CA LEU A 301 4.64 21.37 22.92
C LEU A 301 5.71 21.63 21.86
N SER A 302 6.17 20.57 21.21
CA SER A 302 7.15 20.62 20.13
C SER A 302 6.45 20.43 18.78
N TYR A 303 6.84 21.20 17.77
CA TYR A 303 6.43 20.97 16.39
C TYR A 303 7.52 21.40 15.41
N GLY A 304 7.47 20.86 14.19
CA GLY A 304 8.42 21.22 13.15
C GLY A 304 8.40 20.23 12.00
N PHE A 305 9.56 20.07 11.37
CA PHE A 305 9.77 19.16 10.25
C PHE A 305 10.90 18.17 10.54
N GLY A 306 10.88 17.03 9.85
CA GLY A 306 11.92 16.03 9.95
C GLY A 306 12.16 15.31 8.65
N THR A 307 13.41 14.88 8.43
CA THR A 307 13.80 14.03 7.32
C THR A 307 14.71 12.91 7.77
N GLY A 308 14.59 11.74 7.18
CA GLY A 308 15.27 10.56 7.69
C GLY A 308 15.30 9.38 6.74
N ILE A 309 15.78 8.26 7.25
CA ILE A 309 15.85 6.98 6.56
C ILE A 309 15.21 5.93 7.45
N SER A 310 14.36 5.08 6.87
CA SER A 310 13.82 3.89 7.50
C SER A 310 14.33 2.63 6.80
N ILE A 311 14.69 1.63 7.61
CA ILE A 311 15.11 0.30 7.19
C ILE A 311 14.21 -0.72 7.93
N GLY A 312 13.27 -1.32 7.19
CA GLY A 312 12.20 -2.12 7.80
C GLY A 312 11.33 -1.24 8.70
N LYS A 313 11.19 -1.63 9.98
CA LYS A 313 10.39 -0.89 10.97
C LYS A 313 11.17 0.17 11.75
N PHE A 314 12.50 0.19 11.62
CA PHE A 314 13.36 1.12 12.35
C PHE A 314 13.67 2.36 11.50
N GLN A 315 13.59 3.54 12.10
CA GLN A 315 13.92 4.80 11.43
C GLN A 315 14.86 5.67 12.25
N GLY A 316 15.79 6.33 11.56
CA GLY A 316 16.59 7.44 12.07
C GLY A 316 16.17 8.72 11.35
N THR A 317 16.03 9.83 12.07
CA THR A 317 15.50 11.07 11.51
C THR A 317 16.20 12.27 12.12
N VAL A 318 16.51 13.27 11.30
CA VAL A 318 16.97 14.59 11.73
C VAL A 318 15.77 15.53 11.74
N PHE A 319 15.65 16.31 12.79
CA PHE A 319 14.53 17.21 13.02
C PHE A 319 15.00 18.66 13.13
N GLY A 320 14.14 19.56 12.68
CA GLY A 320 14.20 20.99 12.97
C GLY A 320 12.84 21.46 13.46
N GLY A 321 12.79 22.20 14.56
CA GLY A 321 11.51 22.57 15.15
C GLY A 321 11.56 23.70 16.15
N TRP A 322 10.42 23.95 16.75
CA TRP A 322 10.19 24.93 17.80
C TRP A 322 9.52 24.25 18.98
N ASP A 323 9.88 24.70 20.18
CA ASP A 323 9.30 24.25 21.43
C ASP A 323 8.52 25.42 22.06
N ASN A 324 7.28 25.19 22.48
CA ASN A 324 6.48 26.16 23.22
C ASN A 324 6.17 25.61 24.61
N ALA A 325 6.61 26.31 25.66
CA ALA A 325 6.25 25.99 27.03
C ALA A 325 4.75 26.25 27.25
N VAL A 326 4.10 25.38 28.02
CA VAL A 326 2.65 25.42 28.24
C VAL A 326 2.34 25.70 29.70
N GLY A 327 1.48 26.69 29.94
CA GLY A 327 0.96 27.05 31.27
C GLY A 327 1.40 28.45 31.70
N ASN A 328 1.15 28.78 32.97
CA ASN A 328 1.63 30.03 33.55
C ASN A 328 3.16 30.04 33.56
N GLN A 329 3.79 31.21 33.41
CA GLN A 329 5.26 31.38 33.43
C GLN A 329 5.98 30.67 32.28
N SER A 330 5.31 30.40 31.15
CA SER A 330 5.95 29.84 29.95
C SER A 330 6.94 30.83 29.31
N ASP A 331 6.62 32.11 29.44
CA ASP A 331 7.41 33.27 29.00
C ASP A 331 8.76 33.40 29.72
N LEU A 332 8.93 32.71 30.85
CA LEU A 332 10.21 32.69 31.57
C LEU A 332 11.26 31.81 30.90
N TRP A 333 10.92 30.96 29.94
CA TRP A 333 11.88 30.02 29.35
C TRP A 333 12.69 30.64 28.21
N ASN A 334 14.01 30.56 28.31
CA ASN A 334 14.91 31.20 27.34
C ASN A 334 14.74 30.65 25.91
N TYR A 335 14.33 29.38 25.79
CA TYR A 335 14.17 28.72 24.49
C TYR A 335 12.71 28.65 24.02
N ASP A 336 11.79 29.36 24.68
CA ASP A 336 10.40 29.41 24.21
C ASP A 336 10.32 29.98 22.79
N ASN A 337 9.65 29.24 21.92
CA ASN A 337 9.51 29.53 20.49
C ASN A 337 10.85 29.75 19.76
N LYS A 338 11.96 29.16 20.25
CA LYS A 338 13.26 29.16 19.58
C LYS A 338 13.44 27.92 18.71
N PHE A 339 14.13 28.12 17.59
CA PHE A 339 14.45 27.02 16.67
C PHE A 339 15.51 26.11 17.29
N TRP A 340 15.35 24.80 17.10
CA TRP A 340 16.28 23.78 17.53
C TRP A 340 16.45 22.71 16.45
N ILE A 341 17.57 21.99 16.50
CA ILE A 341 17.81 20.80 15.68
C ILE A 341 17.93 19.56 16.56
N GLY A 342 17.55 18.40 16.06
CA GLY A 342 17.55 17.17 16.87
C GLY A 342 17.75 15.91 16.06
N LEU A 343 18.15 14.86 16.75
CA LEU A 343 18.22 13.50 16.22
C LEU A 343 17.12 12.68 16.88
N GLY A 344 16.41 11.92 16.06
CA GLY A 344 15.36 11.05 16.51
C GLY A 344 15.47 9.62 16.00
N LEU A 345 14.95 8.73 16.83
CA LEU A 345 14.81 7.31 16.58
C LEU A 345 13.32 6.96 16.67
N GLY A 346 12.83 6.23 15.68
CA GLY A 346 11.43 5.86 15.63
C GLY A 346 11.22 4.40 15.25
N PHE A 347 9.98 3.96 15.46
CA PHE A 347 9.51 2.66 15.04
C PHE A 347 8.15 2.80 14.36
N GLU A 348 8.00 2.20 13.19
CA GLU A 348 6.74 2.20 12.46
C GLU A 348 5.75 1.23 13.13
N ILE A 349 4.61 1.76 13.58
CA ILE A 349 3.63 1.02 14.38
C ILE A 349 2.59 0.32 13.48
N ILE A 350 2.39 0.80 12.26
CA ILE A 350 1.34 0.35 11.35
C ILE A 350 2.00 -0.18 10.07
N ASP A 351 1.73 -1.45 9.74
CA ASP A 351 2.17 -2.08 8.47
C ASP A 351 1.19 -1.79 7.32
#